data_AF-A0A4V2LSH9-F1
#
_entry.id   AF-A0A4V2LSH9-F1
#
_cell.length_a   1.000
_cell.length_b   1.000
_cell.length_c   1.000
_cell.angle_alpha   90.00
_cell.angle_beta   90.00
_cell.angle_gamma   90.00
#
_symmetry.space_group_name_H-M   'P 1'
#
loop_
_entity.id
_entity.type
_entity.pdbx_description
1 polymer ?
#
loop_
_entity_poly.entity_id
_entity_poly.type
_entity_poly.pdbx_seq_one_letter_code
_entity_poly.pdbx_strand_id
1 'polypeptide(L)'
;MYPIIGHHIFLFLLGILLFFTVNFIGKYSKGFGYAEIKFDIHSDELVGFNFILRILTPVVFTILVSSVLFYFKWDYLVTNIYLLVAYSFVFRALWNIVHNRTKLINWYVQIGYASIAIAATYLAYKYLILPKTPLFPDLETIANELWIIIFLFLYKIFNEIKFEPRFKKKRVDSYIENRLSVFKNKYENIIDVTIDKELQNFKNKANSYLMDQKNLEDFKFLRHTSLMPFDCIFKFFIKDIIFSIMINEDFNRPFIFRKLEKILCKVSGKRYTQGIMQVSSIIPLSDEESIKLAIHKIFEDAYNCFLEETVYLSESLLVIYIGRNYNPCDDYISSVDDIYNIIKNEKSGELQIFINDHTLIGLDSSFNLE
;
A
#
# COMPACT_ATOMS: atom_id res chain seq x y z
N MET A 1 -30.75 30.80 -8.71
CA MET A 1 -29.30 30.48 -8.61
C MET A 1 -29.00 29.52 -7.44
N TYR A 2 -29.51 29.76 -6.22
CA TYR A 2 -29.37 28.85 -5.06
C TYR A 2 -29.82 27.37 -5.25
N PRO A 3 -30.92 27.04 -5.96
CA PRO A 3 -31.35 25.63 -6.07
C PRO A 3 -30.41 24.78 -6.95
N ILE A 4 -29.73 25.39 -7.94
CA ILE A 4 -28.81 24.68 -8.84
C ILE A 4 -27.52 24.31 -8.11
N ILE A 5 -26.96 25.25 -7.35
CA ILE A 5 -25.73 25.02 -6.57
C ILE A 5 -25.98 23.95 -5.50
N GLY A 6 -27.10 24.05 -4.77
CA GLY A 6 -27.48 23.05 -3.77
C GLY A 6 -27.63 21.64 -4.37
N HIS A 7 -28.21 21.55 -5.56
CA HIS A 7 -28.34 20.28 -6.29
C HIS A 7 -26.99 19.66 -6.66
N HIS A 8 -26.06 20.45 -7.21
CA HIS A 8 -24.72 19.95 -7.52
C HIS A 8 -23.92 19.56 -6.28
N ILE A 9 -24.08 20.26 -5.15
CA ILE A 9 -23.48 19.86 -3.87
C ILE A 9 -24.03 18.50 -3.43
N PHE A 10 -25.35 18.31 -3.50
CA PHE A 10 -25.98 17.02 -3.20
C PHE A 10 -25.43 15.88 -4.07
N LEU A 11 -25.35 16.09 -5.38
CA LEU A 11 -24.79 15.10 -6.31
C LEU A 11 -23.30 14.82 -6.05
N PHE A 12 -22.54 15.84 -5.66
CA PHE A 12 -21.14 15.67 -5.30
C PHE A 12 -20.98 14.83 -4.02
N LEU A 13 -21.80 15.08 -2.99
CA LEU A 13 -21.82 14.28 -1.76
C LEU A 13 -22.21 12.82 -2.04
N LEU A 14 -23.19 12.58 -2.91
CA LEU A 14 -23.51 11.24 -3.40
C LEU A 14 -22.36 10.61 -4.18
N GLY A 15 -21.62 11.39 -4.97
CA GLY A 15 -20.41 10.94 -5.67
C GLY A 15 -19.30 10.50 -4.71
N ILE A 16 -19.10 11.22 -3.60
CA ILE A 16 -18.19 10.81 -2.52
C ILE A 16 -18.66 9.51 -1.88
N LEU A 17 -19.96 9.40 -1.56
CA LEU A 17 -20.54 8.19 -0.99
C LEU A 17 -20.32 6.99 -1.93
N LEU A 18 -20.64 7.15 -3.22
CA LEU A 18 -20.42 6.13 -4.24
C LEU A 18 -18.94 5.71 -4.31
N PHE A 19 -18.00 6.65 -4.26
CA PHE A 19 -16.57 6.33 -4.25
C PHE A 19 -16.22 5.39 -3.08
N PHE A 20 -16.68 5.69 -1.87
CA PHE A 20 -16.43 4.83 -0.72
C PHE A 20 -17.15 3.49 -0.82
N THR A 21 -18.39 3.45 -1.33
CA THR A 21 -19.13 2.21 -1.58
C THR A 21 -18.39 1.29 -2.56
N VAL A 22 -17.90 1.82 -3.68
CA VAL A 22 -17.14 1.03 -4.67
C VAL A 22 -15.85 0.49 -4.06
N ASN A 23 -15.12 1.29 -3.28
CA ASN A 23 -13.90 0.83 -2.62
C ASN A 23 -14.18 -0.21 -1.53
N PHE A 24 -15.26 -0.05 -0.78
CA PHE A 24 -15.71 -1.01 0.23
C PHE A 24 -16.02 -2.36 -0.41
N ILE A 25 -16.84 -2.38 -1.46
CA ILE A 25 -17.17 -3.61 -2.21
C ILE A 25 -15.89 -4.24 -2.78
N GLY A 26 -15.03 -3.43 -3.42
CA GLY A 26 -13.77 -3.88 -3.99
C GLY A 26 -12.86 -4.60 -2.98
N LYS A 27 -12.76 -4.08 -1.75
CA LYS A 27 -11.96 -4.70 -0.67
C LYS A 27 -12.41 -6.12 -0.34
N TYR A 28 -13.72 -6.37 -0.29
CA TYR A 28 -14.27 -7.71 -0.06
C TYR A 28 -14.25 -8.59 -1.31
N SER A 29 -13.94 -8.01 -2.46
CA SER A 29 -13.89 -8.68 -3.76
C SER A 29 -12.47 -9.06 -4.22
N LYS A 30 -11.46 -8.91 -3.36
CA LYS A 30 -10.06 -9.28 -3.68
C LYS A 30 -9.90 -10.72 -4.16
N GLY A 31 -10.53 -11.67 -3.47
CA GLY A 31 -10.49 -13.10 -3.83
C GLY A 31 -11.15 -13.43 -5.17
N PHE A 32 -11.88 -12.48 -5.76
CA PHE A 32 -12.49 -12.58 -7.09
C PHE A 32 -11.67 -11.85 -8.17
N GLY A 33 -10.45 -11.41 -7.86
CA GLY A 33 -9.54 -10.76 -8.82
C GLY A 33 -9.71 -9.25 -8.95
N TYR A 34 -10.23 -8.56 -7.93
CA TYR A 34 -10.30 -7.09 -7.92
C TYR A 34 -8.90 -6.44 -7.97
N ALA A 35 -8.70 -5.51 -8.89
CA ALA A 35 -7.46 -4.77 -9.07
C ALA A 35 -7.39 -3.58 -8.11
N GLU A 36 -6.45 -3.61 -7.17
CA GLU A 36 -6.12 -2.50 -6.28
C GLU A 36 -4.85 -1.78 -6.72
N ILE A 37 -4.73 -0.51 -6.35
CA ILE A 37 -3.45 0.20 -6.48
C ILE A 37 -2.56 -0.31 -5.35
N LYS A 38 -1.64 -1.23 -5.69
CA LYS A 38 -0.63 -1.80 -4.80
C LYS A 38 0.71 -1.93 -5.54
N PHE A 39 1.78 -2.23 -4.80
CA PHE A 39 3.10 -2.50 -5.37
C PHE A 39 3.22 -3.89 -5.99
N ASP A 40 2.33 -4.83 -5.61
CA ASP A 40 2.28 -6.19 -6.16
C ASP A 40 2.09 -6.17 -7.69
N ILE A 41 3.10 -6.65 -8.41
CA ILE A 41 3.14 -6.74 -9.88
C ILE A 41 2.50 -8.04 -10.38
N HIS A 42 2.39 -9.06 -9.53
CA HIS A 42 2.00 -10.43 -9.86
C HIS A 42 0.54 -10.77 -9.55
N SER A 43 -0.22 -9.84 -8.96
CA SER A 43 -1.66 -10.01 -8.70
C SER A 43 -2.44 -10.48 -9.93
N ASP A 44 -3.22 -11.56 -9.79
CA ASP A 44 -4.16 -12.09 -10.79
C ASP A 44 -5.39 -11.17 -10.96
N GLU A 45 -5.17 -9.99 -11.54
CA GLU A 45 -6.25 -9.05 -11.86
C GLU A 45 -7.13 -9.60 -12.99
N LEU A 46 -8.41 -9.85 -12.71
CA LEU A 46 -9.37 -10.29 -13.73
C LEU A 46 -10.02 -9.07 -14.41
N VAL A 47 -9.83 -8.97 -15.72
CA VAL A 47 -10.29 -7.82 -16.52
C VAL A 47 -11.81 -7.69 -16.51
N GLY A 48 -12.52 -8.78 -16.77
CA GLY A 48 -13.99 -8.80 -16.78
C GLY A 48 -14.59 -8.44 -15.43
N PHE A 49 -14.05 -8.99 -14.34
CA PHE A 49 -14.49 -8.68 -12.98
C PHE A 49 -14.31 -7.19 -12.63
N ASN A 50 -13.14 -6.63 -12.92
CA ASN A 50 -12.86 -5.20 -12.70
C ASN A 50 -13.75 -4.30 -13.56
N PHE A 51 -14.04 -4.70 -14.79
CA PHE A 51 -14.96 -4.00 -15.68
C PHE A 51 -16.37 -3.95 -15.07
N ILE A 52 -16.90 -5.10 -14.64
CA ILE A 52 -18.24 -5.18 -14.04
C ILE A 52 -18.32 -4.33 -12.78
N LEU A 53 -17.41 -4.50 -11.81
CA LEU A 53 -17.46 -3.74 -10.57
C LEU A 53 -17.33 -2.22 -10.80
N ARG A 54 -16.45 -1.79 -11.71
CA ARG A 54 -16.18 -0.36 -11.91
C ARG A 54 -17.25 0.36 -12.74
N ILE A 55 -18.04 -0.37 -13.53
CA ILE A 55 -19.08 0.21 -14.39
C ILE A 55 -20.49 -0.06 -13.84
N LEU A 56 -20.78 -1.30 -13.43
CA LEU A 56 -22.13 -1.71 -13.02
C LEU A 56 -22.48 -1.21 -11.62
N THR A 57 -21.53 -1.20 -10.67
CA THR A 57 -21.79 -0.71 -9.31
C THR A 57 -22.30 0.74 -9.28
N PRO A 58 -21.69 1.71 -10.01
CA PRO A 58 -22.25 3.05 -10.15
C PRO A 58 -23.68 3.09 -10.70
N VAL A 59 -23.99 2.26 -11.69
CA VAL A 59 -25.34 2.18 -12.29
C VAL A 59 -26.34 1.70 -11.24
N VAL A 60 -26.07 0.56 -10.60
CA VAL A 60 -26.94 -0.03 -9.58
C VAL A 60 -27.14 0.92 -8.41
N PHE A 61 -26.06 1.53 -7.92
CA PHE A 61 -26.12 2.53 -6.85
C PHE A 61 -27.03 3.70 -7.21
N THR A 62 -26.88 4.24 -8.42
CA THR A 62 -27.69 5.38 -8.90
C THR A 62 -29.17 5.00 -8.97
N ILE A 63 -29.49 3.80 -9.44
CA ILE A 63 -30.89 3.33 -9.49
C ILE A 63 -31.46 3.18 -8.08
N LEU A 64 -30.74 2.54 -7.16
CA LEU A 64 -31.20 2.36 -5.78
C LEU A 64 -31.44 3.69 -5.07
N VAL A 65 -30.51 4.65 -5.19
CA VAL A 65 -30.69 5.99 -4.63
C VAL A 65 -31.90 6.69 -5.25
N SER A 66 -32.08 6.58 -6.56
CA SER A 66 -33.24 7.17 -7.25
C SER A 66 -34.56 6.57 -6.75
N SER A 67 -34.62 5.26 -6.56
CA SER A 67 -35.80 4.58 -6.01
C SER A 67 -36.16 5.08 -4.61
N VAL A 68 -35.16 5.28 -3.74
CA VAL A 68 -35.36 5.85 -2.40
C VAL A 68 -35.86 7.30 -2.49
N LEU A 69 -35.29 8.12 -3.38
CA LEU A 69 -35.73 9.50 -3.57
C LEU A 69 -37.17 9.58 -4.08
N PHE A 70 -37.57 8.70 -5.00
CA PHE A 70 -38.96 8.61 -5.45
C PHE A 70 -39.92 8.17 -4.34
N TYR A 71 -39.51 7.24 -3.47
CA TYR A 71 -40.31 6.82 -2.32
C TYR A 71 -40.63 8.00 -1.39
N PHE A 72 -39.66 8.89 -1.15
CA PHE A 72 -39.84 10.11 -0.37
C PHE A 72 -40.42 11.30 -1.14
N LYS A 73 -40.81 11.12 -2.42
CA LYS A 73 -41.34 12.16 -3.31
C LYS A 73 -40.38 13.33 -3.53
N TRP A 74 -39.08 13.07 -3.53
CA TRP A 74 -38.02 14.05 -3.78
C TRP A 74 -37.53 14.00 -5.23
N ASP A 75 -38.46 13.92 -6.18
CA ASP A 75 -38.20 13.76 -7.62
C ASP A 75 -37.25 14.84 -8.18
N TYR A 76 -37.27 16.05 -7.63
CA TYR A 76 -36.38 17.13 -8.07
C TYR A 76 -34.89 16.77 -7.92
N LEU A 77 -34.51 16.02 -6.88
CA LEU A 77 -33.15 15.56 -6.62
C LEU A 77 -32.71 14.45 -7.59
N VAL A 78 -33.63 13.82 -8.30
CA VAL A 78 -33.33 12.79 -9.31
C VAL A 78 -32.93 13.42 -10.65
N THR A 79 -33.23 14.71 -10.86
CA THR A 79 -32.88 15.43 -12.09
C THR A 79 -31.38 15.36 -12.35
N ASN A 80 -30.96 14.81 -13.49
CA ASN A 80 -29.56 14.62 -13.87
C ASN A 80 -28.72 13.85 -12.83
N ILE A 81 -29.33 12.95 -12.06
CA ILE A 81 -28.66 12.21 -10.99
C ILE A 81 -27.44 11.40 -11.47
N TYR A 82 -27.41 11.01 -12.75
CA TYR A 82 -26.26 10.34 -13.38
C TYR A 82 -24.93 11.11 -13.24
N LEU A 83 -24.97 12.44 -13.06
CA LEU A 83 -23.79 13.26 -12.83
C LEU A 83 -23.04 12.91 -11.53
N LEU A 84 -23.68 12.26 -10.55
CA LEU A 84 -22.99 11.77 -9.35
C LEU A 84 -21.82 10.83 -9.71
N VAL A 85 -21.93 10.09 -10.81
CA VAL A 85 -20.88 9.18 -11.28
C VAL A 85 -19.68 10.00 -11.74
N ALA A 86 -19.90 11.06 -12.52
CA ALA A 86 -18.83 11.99 -12.92
C ALA A 86 -18.14 12.60 -11.69
N TYR A 87 -18.91 13.05 -10.69
CA TYR A 87 -18.36 13.56 -9.44
C TYR A 87 -17.55 12.51 -8.67
N SER A 88 -17.98 11.25 -8.66
CA SER A 88 -17.23 10.16 -8.02
C SER A 88 -15.84 9.95 -8.66
N PHE A 89 -15.73 10.07 -9.99
CA PHE A 89 -14.45 9.95 -10.70
C PHE A 89 -13.56 11.17 -10.51
N VAL A 90 -14.14 12.38 -10.48
CA VAL A 90 -13.40 13.60 -10.13
C VAL A 90 -12.85 13.49 -8.70
N PHE A 91 -13.67 13.07 -7.74
CA PHE A 91 -13.24 12.86 -6.37
C PHE A 91 -12.14 11.79 -6.29
N ARG A 92 -12.27 10.67 -7.02
CA ARG A 92 -11.22 9.64 -7.11
C ARG A 92 -9.90 10.20 -7.66
N ALA A 93 -9.94 11.05 -8.67
CA ALA A 93 -8.73 11.68 -9.21
C ALA A 93 -8.07 12.59 -8.16
N LEU A 94 -8.87 13.45 -7.51
CA LEU A 94 -8.40 14.33 -6.43
C LEU A 94 -7.81 13.53 -5.25
N TRP A 95 -8.50 12.46 -4.83
CA TRP A 95 -8.04 11.57 -3.77
C TRP A 95 -6.64 11.02 -4.07
N ASN A 96 -6.42 10.55 -5.30
CA ASN A 96 -5.12 9.99 -5.68
C ASN A 96 -4.01 11.04 -5.83
N ILE A 97 -4.35 12.27 -6.23
CA ILE A 97 -3.42 13.40 -6.24
C ILE A 97 -2.98 13.71 -4.80
N VAL A 98 -3.93 13.81 -3.87
CA VAL A 98 -3.66 14.06 -2.44
C VAL A 98 -2.76 12.97 -1.83
N HIS A 99 -2.89 11.73 -2.28
CA HIS A 99 -2.08 10.60 -1.82
C HIS A 99 -0.75 10.44 -2.59
N ASN A 100 -0.40 11.35 -3.50
CA ASN A 100 0.78 11.25 -4.38
C ASN A 100 0.82 9.98 -5.26
N ARG A 101 -0.31 9.31 -5.50
CA ARG A 101 -0.38 8.03 -6.24
C ARG A 101 -0.48 8.20 -7.76
N THR A 102 -0.30 9.42 -8.26
CA THR A 102 -0.56 9.78 -9.67
C THR A 102 0.28 8.97 -10.67
N LYS A 103 1.53 8.65 -10.32
CA LYS A 103 2.45 7.85 -11.16
C LYS A 103 2.09 6.35 -11.21
N LEU A 104 1.42 5.83 -10.19
CA LEU A 104 1.00 4.42 -10.14
C LEU A 104 -0.23 4.15 -11.02
N ILE A 105 -1.02 5.18 -11.28
CA ILE A 105 -2.33 5.06 -11.91
C ILE A 105 -2.19 4.96 -13.43
N ASN A 106 -2.87 3.97 -14.01
CA ASN A 106 -3.13 3.96 -15.43
C ASN A 106 -4.29 4.91 -15.76
N TRP A 107 -3.97 6.17 -16.05
CA TRP A 107 -4.98 7.21 -16.32
C TRP A 107 -5.83 6.90 -17.55
N TYR A 108 -5.27 6.29 -18.59
CA TYR A 108 -6.03 5.90 -19.78
C TYR A 108 -7.14 4.91 -19.44
N VAL A 109 -6.83 3.90 -18.63
CA VAL A 109 -7.82 2.91 -18.16
C VAL A 109 -8.85 3.56 -17.23
N GLN A 110 -8.43 4.45 -16.32
CA GLN A 110 -9.38 5.16 -15.45
C GLN A 110 -10.34 6.07 -16.22
N ILE A 111 -9.84 6.79 -17.23
CA ILE A 111 -10.66 7.62 -18.13
C ILE A 111 -11.61 6.73 -18.94
N GLY A 112 -11.14 5.58 -19.44
CA GLY A 112 -11.97 4.59 -20.12
C GLY A 112 -13.14 4.11 -19.24
N TYR A 113 -12.84 3.68 -18.00
CA TYR A 113 -13.88 3.30 -17.04
C TYR A 113 -14.83 4.44 -16.72
N ALA A 114 -14.33 5.67 -16.55
CA ALA A 114 -15.15 6.84 -16.28
C ALA A 114 -16.15 7.11 -17.41
N SER A 115 -15.67 7.14 -18.66
CA SER A 115 -16.50 7.39 -19.83
C SER A 115 -17.60 6.35 -19.99
N ILE A 116 -17.26 5.07 -19.85
CA ILE A 116 -18.23 3.97 -19.99
C ILE A 116 -19.23 3.97 -18.84
N ALA A 117 -18.78 4.16 -17.60
CA ALA A 117 -19.67 4.21 -16.43
C ALA A 117 -20.64 5.40 -16.50
N ILE A 118 -20.18 6.57 -16.91
CA ILE A 118 -21.03 7.76 -17.10
C ILE A 118 -22.06 7.50 -18.20
N ALA A 119 -21.64 6.95 -19.35
CA ALA A 119 -22.54 6.64 -20.45
C ALA A 119 -23.60 5.59 -20.05
N ALA A 120 -23.19 4.49 -19.42
CA ALA A 120 -24.08 3.44 -18.94
C ALA A 120 -25.09 3.97 -17.91
N THR A 121 -24.63 4.81 -16.98
CA THR A 121 -25.51 5.41 -15.97
C THR A 121 -26.47 6.43 -16.60
N TYR A 122 -26.03 7.19 -17.62
CA TYR A 122 -26.92 8.07 -18.37
C TYR A 122 -28.02 7.29 -19.12
N LEU A 123 -27.68 6.15 -19.72
CA LEU A 123 -28.67 5.27 -20.36
C LEU A 123 -29.67 4.73 -19.33
N ALA A 124 -29.20 4.23 -18.19
CA ALA A 124 -30.08 3.79 -17.10
C ALA A 124 -30.94 4.95 -16.57
N TYR A 125 -30.38 6.15 -16.47
CA TYR A 125 -31.11 7.35 -16.09
C TYR A 125 -32.26 7.65 -17.06
N LYS A 126 -31.98 7.66 -18.37
CA LYS A 126 -32.94 8.00 -19.42
C LYS A 126 -34.03 6.94 -19.59
N TYR A 127 -33.67 5.67 -19.56
CA TYR A 127 -34.55 4.57 -19.94
C TYR A 127 -35.16 3.81 -18.75
N LEU A 128 -34.54 3.84 -17.57
CA LEU A 128 -35.05 3.13 -16.39
C LEU A 128 -35.54 4.08 -15.29
N ILE A 129 -34.71 5.04 -14.90
CA ILE A 129 -34.98 5.90 -13.74
C ILE A 129 -36.05 6.95 -14.05
N LEU A 130 -35.89 7.73 -15.12
CA LEU A 130 -36.86 8.77 -15.48
C LEU A 130 -38.26 8.23 -15.79
N PRO A 131 -38.40 7.14 -16.59
CA PRO A 131 -39.71 6.57 -16.87
C PRO A 131 -40.26 5.75 -15.71
N LYS A 132 -39.52 5.61 -14.60
CA LYS A 132 -39.89 4.81 -13.42
C LYS A 132 -40.23 3.36 -13.78
N THR A 133 -39.47 2.78 -14.71
CA THR A 133 -39.71 1.40 -15.14
C THR A 133 -39.42 0.45 -13.98
N PRO A 134 -40.16 -0.67 -13.86
CA PRO A 134 -39.82 -1.71 -12.90
C PRO A 134 -38.38 -2.21 -13.15
N LEU A 135 -37.67 -2.44 -12.04
CA LEU A 135 -36.24 -2.78 -11.99
C LEU A 135 -35.93 -4.17 -12.58
N PHE A 136 -36.88 -5.09 -12.47
CA PHE A 136 -36.74 -6.45 -12.96
C PHE A 136 -37.59 -6.63 -14.21
N PRO A 137 -37.02 -7.17 -15.30
CA PRO A 137 -37.81 -7.55 -16.46
C PRO A 137 -38.79 -8.66 -16.06
N ASP A 138 -39.91 -8.72 -16.77
CA ASP A 138 -40.82 -9.85 -16.64
C ASP A 138 -40.09 -11.14 -17.10
N LEU A 139 -39.93 -12.10 -16.20
CA LEU A 139 -39.13 -13.30 -16.42
C LEU A 139 -39.79 -14.29 -17.40
N GLU A 140 -41.00 -13.98 -17.88
CA GLU A 140 -41.78 -14.85 -18.75
C GLU A 140 -41.27 -14.93 -20.21
N THR A 141 -40.25 -14.15 -20.60
CA THR A 141 -39.75 -14.15 -21.99
C THR A 141 -38.43 -14.89 -22.14
N ILE A 142 -38.42 -15.95 -22.96
CA ILE A 142 -37.23 -16.75 -23.36
C ILE A 142 -36.09 -15.86 -23.89
N ALA A 143 -36.42 -14.72 -24.50
CA ALA A 143 -35.43 -13.74 -24.94
C ALA A 143 -34.57 -13.19 -23.79
N ASN A 144 -35.13 -13.01 -22.59
CA ASN A 144 -34.39 -12.55 -21.41
C ASN A 144 -33.39 -13.60 -20.92
N GLU A 145 -33.73 -14.90 -20.99
CA GLU A 145 -32.84 -16.00 -20.62
C GLU A 145 -31.64 -16.11 -21.56
N LEU A 146 -31.86 -15.93 -22.87
CA LEU A 146 -30.78 -15.95 -23.86
C LEU A 146 -29.78 -14.81 -23.63
N TRP A 147 -30.27 -13.61 -23.30
CA TRP A 147 -29.41 -12.47 -22.95
C TRP A 147 -28.56 -12.76 -21.70
N ILE A 148 -29.11 -13.41 -20.68
CA ILE A 148 -28.33 -13.82 -19.49
C ILE A 148 -27.18 -14.75 -19.89
N ILE A 149 -27.44 -15.74 -20.75
CA ILE A 149 -26.40 -16.67 -21.23
C ILE A 149 -25.32 -15.91 -22.02
N ILE A 150 -25.71 -14.99 -22.90
CA ILE A 150 -24.77 -14.16 -23.65
C ILE A 150 -23.89 -13.33 -22.69
N PHE A 151 -24.47 -12.71 -21.67
CA PHE A 151 -23.70 -11.95 -20.68
C PHE A 151 -22.73 -12.83 -19.90
N LEU A 152 -23.14 -14.03 -19.47
CA LEU A 152 -22.26 -14.99 -18.79
C LEU A 152 -21.12 -15.45 -19.70
N PHE A 153 -21.40 -15.70 -20.98
CA PHE A 153 -20.39 -16.07 -21.97
C PHE A 153 -19.37 -14.95 -22.20
N LEU A 154 -19.85 -13.71 -22.42
CA LEU A 154 -18.99 -12.54 -22.57
C LEU A 154 -18.15 -12.28 -21.32
N TYR A 155 -18.75 -12.40 -20.12
CA TYR A 155 -18.03 -12.30 -18.86
C TYR A 155 -16.88 -13.30 -18.78
N LYS A 156 -17.12 -14.56 -19.17
CA LYS A 156 -16.09 -15.59 -19.22
C LYS A 156 -14.97 -15.20 -20.20
N ILE A 157 -15.29 -14.76 -21.40
CA ILE A 157 -14.29 -14.30 -22.39
C ILE A 157 -13.44 -13.16 -21.83
N PHE A 158 -14.07 -12.13 -21.25
CA PHE A 158 -13.34 -10.98 -20.73
C PHE A 158 -12.44 -11.34 -19.55
N ASN A 159 -12.78 -12.35 -18.76
CA ASN A 159 -11.93 -12.80 -17.66
C ASN A 159 -10.68 -13.57 -18.11
N GLU A 160 -10.69 -14.17 -19.31
CA GLU A 160 -9.51 -14.82 -19.88
C GLU A 160 -8.49 -13.80 -20.44
N ILE A 161 -8.88 -12.54 -20.61
CA ILE A 161 -7.97 -11.48 -21.07
C ILE A 161 -6.99 -11.15 -19.94
N LYS A 162 -5.71 -11.46 -20.16
CA LYS A 162 -4.60 -11.04 -19.28
C LYS A 162 -3.76 -9.97 -19.98
N PHE A 163 -3.53 -8.85 -19.30
CA PHE A 163 -2.63 -7.82 -19.81
C PHE A 163 -1.20 -8.08 -19.35
N GLU A 164 -0.22 -7.78 -20.20
CA GLU A 164 1.19 -7.93 -19.84
C GLU A 164 1.57 -7.05 -18.64
N PRO A 165 2.22 -7.60 -17.60
CA PRO A 165 2.55 -6.87 -16.38
C PRO A 165 3.61 -5.77 -16.58
N ARG A 166 4.31 -5.74 -17.72
CA ARG A 166 5.41 -4.78 -17.99
C ARG A 166 5.02 -3.31 -17.77
N PHE A 167 3.80 -2.93 -18.13
CA PHE A 167 3.35 -1.54 -17.99
C PHE A 167 3.01 -1.21 -16.53
N LYS A 168 2.52 -2.18 -15.76
CA LYS A 168 2.30 -2.04 -14.32
C LYS A 168 3.63 -1.90 -13.60
N LYS A 169 4.57 -2.81 -13.87
CA LYS A 169 5.95 -2.75 -13.36
C LYS A 169 6.60 -1.40 -13.60
N LYS A 170 6.61 -0.91 -14.85
CA LYS A 170 7.20 0.41 -15.18
C LYS A 170 6.60 1.58 -14.38
N ARG A 171 5.30 1.54 -14.08
CA ARG A 171 4.65 2.57 -13.24
C ARG A 171 5.03 2.44 -11.77
N VAL A 172 5.10 1.21 -11.27
CA VAL A 172 5.54 0.90 -9.89
C VAL A 172 6.98 1.35 -9.69
N ASP A 173 7.90 0.93 -10.56
CA ASP A 173 9.31 1.30 -10.52
C ASP A 173 9.47 2.84 -10.55
N SER A 174 8.82 3.51 -11.51
CA SER A 174 8.88 4.97 -11.64
C SER A 174 8.32 5.73 -10.43
N TYR A 175 7.30 5.17 -9.76
CA TYR A 175 6.79 5.74 -8.51
C TYR A 175 7.80 5.56 -7.38
N ILE A 176 8.32 4.35 -7.19
CA ILE A 176 9.25 4.01 -6.12
C ILE A 176 10.55 4.81 -6.25
N GLU A 177 11.15 4.88 -7.44
CA GLU A 177 12.34 5.68 -7.73
C GLU A 177 12.12 7.16 -7.39
N ASN A 178 10.95 7.70 -7.75
CA ASN A 178 10.62 9.08 -7.45
C ASN A 178 10.49 9.33 -5.95
N ARG A 179 9.82 8.43 -5.22
CA ARG A 179 9.68 8.54 -3.76
C ARG A 179 11.01 8.39 -3.06
N LEU A 180 11.83 7.43 -3.48
CA LEU A 180 13.17 7.22 -2.97
C LEU A 180 14.03 8.47 -3.16
N SER A 181 14.04 9.08 -4.35
CA SER A 181 14.79 10.32 -4.60
C SER A 181 14.33 11.47 -3.68
N VAL A 182 13.03 11.66 -3.51
CA VAL A 182 12.48 12.69 -2.61
C VAL A 182 12.91 12.45 -1.16
N PHE A 183 12.88 11.20 -0.69
CA PHE A 183 13.24 10.88 0.67
C PHE A 183 14.75 10.89 0.92
N LYS A 184 15.58 10.46 -0.02
CA LYS A 184 17.03 10.61 0.06
C LYS A 184 17.39 12.09 0.22
N ASN A 185 16.89 12.94 -0.68
CA ASN A 185 17.15 14.39 -0.61
C ASN A 185 16.73 15.03 0.72
N LYS A 186 15.70 14.49 1.39
CA LYS A 186 15.14 15.08 2.61
C LYS A 186 15.71 14.49 3.90
N TYR A 187 16.00 13.20 3.93
CA TYR A 187 16.26 12.45 5.17
C TYR A 187 17.55 11.63 5.17
N GLU A 188 18.28 11.55 4.05
CA GLU A 188 19.49 10.72 3.98
C GLU A 188 20.53 11.07 5.04
N ASN A 189 20.82 12.35 5.24
CA ASN A 189 21.80 12.80 6.23
C ASN A 189 21.43 12.35 7.66
N ILE A 190 20.17 12.50 8.06
CA ILE A 190 19.74 12.11 9.42
C ILE A 190 19.67 10.58 9.57
N ILE A 191 19.31 9.87 8.51
CA ILE A 191 19.32 8.41 8.47
C ILE A 191 20.76 7.91 8.65
N ASP A 192 21.72 8.42 7.88
CA ASP A 192 23.11 7.97 7.94
C ASP A 192 23.72 8.20 9.32
N VAL A 193 23.56 9.40 9.90
CA VAL A 193 24.05 9.72 11.24
C VAL A 193 23.42 8.82 12.31
N THR A 194 22.12 8.53 12.18
CA THR A 194 21.41 7.68 13.15
C THR A 194 21.82 6.22 13.01
N ILE A 195 21.97 5.72 11.78
CA ILE A 195 22.47 4.37 11.50
C ILE A 195 23.86 4.20 12.11
N ASP A 196 24.78 5.14 11.90
CA ASP A 196 26.14 5.02 12.42
C ASP A 196 26.14 4.94 13.96
N LYS A 197 25.28 5.72 14.62
CA LYS A 197 25.10 5.65 16.07
C LYS A 197 24.52 4.31 16.53
N GLU A 198 23.43 3.86 15.94
CA GLU A 198 22.76 2.61 16.35
C GLU A 198 23.60 1.37 16.01
N LEU A 199 24.40 1.43 14.94
CA LEU A 199 25.36 0.37 14.61
C LEU A 199 26.43 0.21 15.69
N GLN A 200 26.95 1.31 16.24
CA GLN A 200 27.88 1.24 17.37
C GLN A 200 27.21 0.67 18.63
N ASN A 201 25.97 1.09 18.92
CA ASN A 201 25.21 0.53 20.04
C ASN A 201 24.99 -0.98 19.87
N PHE A 202 24.61 -1.40 18.67
CA PHE A 202 24.38 -2.78 18.30
C PHE A 202 25.64 -3.64 18.50
N LYS A 203 26.80 -3.17 18.05
CA LYS A 203 28.09 -3.86 18.24
C LYS A 203 28.48 -3.95 19.72
N ASN A 204 28.33 -2.87 20.47
CA ASN A 204 28.61 -2.86 21.91
C ASN A 204 27.72 -3.86 22.66
N LYS A 205 26.43 -3.91 22.30
CA LYS A 205 25.46 -4.86 22.86
C LYS A 205 25.85 -6.31 22.51
N ALA A 206 26.17 -6.58 21.25
CA ALA A 206 26.61 -7.90 20.79
C ALA A 206 27.90 -8.36 21.50
N ASN A 207 28.89 -7.49 21.59
CA ASN A 207 30.15 -7.78 22.27
C ASN A 207 29.94 -8.08 23.75
N SER A 208 29.17 -7.24 24.45
CA SER A 208 28.85 -7.48 25.87
C SER A 208 28.14 -8.81 26.06
N TYR A 209 27.18 -9.15 25.18
CA TYR A 209 26.46 -10.41 25.27
C TYR A 209 27.37 -11.61 25.02
N LEU A 210 28.23 -11.56 24.00
CA LEU A 210 29.15 -12.63 23.62
C LEU A 210 30.19 -12.92 24.71
N MET A 211 30.68 -11.91 25.44
CA MET A 211 31.63 -12.10 26.54
C MET A 211 31.08 -12.98 27.68
N ASP A 212 29.76 -12.99 27.86
CA ASP A 212 29.09 -13.77 28.90
C ASP A 212 28.77 -15.22 28.45
N GLN A 213 29.02 -15.57 27.18
CA GLN A 213 28.64 -16.88 26.62
C GLN A 213 29.78 -17.90 26.72
N LYS A 214 29.42 -19.13 27.10
CA LYS A 214 30.36 -20.27 27.14
C LYS A 214 30.61 -20.90 25.77
N ASN A 215 29.59 -20.91 24.90
CA ASN A 215 29.66 -21.52 23.59
C ASN A 215 29.42 -20.47 22.51
N LEU A 216 30.51 -19.92 21.98
CA LEU A 216 30.44 -18.85 20.97
C LEU A 216 29.96 -19.35 19.60
N GLU A 217 30.01 -20.66 19.35
CA GLU A 217 29.55 -21.25 18.09
C GLU A 217 28.03 -21.12 17.90
N ASP A 218 27.28 -21.09 19.00
CA ASP A 218 25.81 -20.94 18.97
C ASP A 218 25.37 -19.55 18.49
N PHE A 219 26.30 -18.58 18.45
CA PHE A 219 26.04 -17.18 18.13
C PHE A 219 26.77 -16.72 16.85
N LYS A 220 26.77 -17.58 15.82
CA LYS A 220 27.43 -17.35 14.52
C LYS A 220 27.24 -15.91 14.01
N PHE A 221 26.00 -15.45 13.86
CA PHE A 221 25.72 -14.16 13.24
C PHE A 221 26.13 -12.97 14.11
N LEU A 222 25.96 -13.07 15.43
CA LEU A 222 26.46 -12.05 16.35
C LEU A 222 27.98 -11.89 16.28
N ARG A 223 28.75 -12.97 16.10
CA ARG A 223 30.21 -12.87 15.92
C ARG A 223 30.59 -12.12 14.65
N HIS A 224 29.86 -12.33 13.55
CA HIS A 224 30.14 -11.65 12.27
C HIS A 224 29.99 -10.12 12.38
N THR A 225 29.23 -9.63 13.37
CA THR A 225 29.05 -8.18 13.63
C THR A 225 30.34 -7.47 14.08
N SER A 226 31.31 -8.22 14.60
CA SER A 226 32.62 -7.68 15.02
C SER A 226 33.56 -7.42 13.84
N LEU A 227 33.28 -8.01 12.68
CA LEU A 227 34.15 -7.92 11.51
C LEU A 227 33.98 -6.57 10.80
N MET A 228 35.08 -5.94 10.41
CA MET A 228 35.06 -4.63 9.72
C MET A 228 34.17 -4.56 8.47
N PRO A 229 34.08 -5.60 7.60
CA PRO A 229 33.19 -5.57 6.44
C PRO A 229 31.70 -5.48 6.80
N PHE A 230 31.30 -5.96 7.98
CA PHE A 230 29.91 -5.96 8.42
C PHE A 230 29.34 -4.55 8.42
N ASP A 231 30.09 -3.58 8.95
CA ASP A 231 29.62 -2.20 9.13
C ASP A 231 29.16 -1.59 7.80
N CYS A 232 29.96 -1.77 6.75
CA CYS A 232 29.66 -1.26 5.42
C CYS A 232 28.43 -1.94 4.82
N ILE A 233 28.42 -3.28 4.81
CA ILE A 233 27.38 -4.07 4.13
C ILE A 233 26.04 -3.92 4.85
N PHE A 234 26.06 -4.04 6.18
CA PHE A 234 24.85 -3.94 7.01
C PHE A 234 24.26 -2.52 7.00
N LYS A 235 25.09 -1.48 6.93
CA LYS A 235 24.60 -0.10 6.77
C LYS A 235 23.78 0.08 5.49
N PHE A 236 24.22 -0.46 4.36
CA PHE A 236 23.45 -0.40 3.11
C PHE A 236 22.13 -1.16 3.21
N PHE A 237 22.17 -2.38 3.75
CA PHE A 237 20.98 -3.18 3.99
C PHE A 237 19.93 -2.44 4.85
N ILE A 238 20.34 -1.92 6.00
CA ILE A 238 19.45 -1.20 6.92
C ILE A 238 18.87 0.05 6.25
N LYS A 239 19.69 0.79 5.50
CA LYS A 239 19.25 1.98 4.77
C LYS A 239 18.19 1.65 3.71
N ASP A 240 18.37 0.56 2.96
CA ASP A 240 17.39 0.10 1.97
C ASP A 240 16.08 -0.36 2.64
N ILE A 241 16.14 -1.06 3.78
CA ILE A 241 14.93 -1.39 4.57
C ILE A 241 14.21 -0.13 5.07
N ILE A 242 14.95 0.84 5.62
CA ILE A 242 14.35 2.08 6.15
C ILE A 242 13.60 2.81 5.04
N PHE A 243 14.19 2.96 3.86
CA PHE A 243 13.50 3.61 2.74
C PHE A 243 12.31 2.80 2.25
N SER A 244 12.39 1.47 2.26
CA SER A 244 11.27 0.60 1.87
C SER A 244 10.06 0.77 2.79
N ILE A 245 10.29 0.74 4.10
CA ILE A 245 9.28 1.03 5.13
C ILE A 245 8.73 2.45 4.94
N MET A 246 9.61 3.44 4.79
CA MET A 246 9.21 4.85 4.64
C MET A 246 8.30 5.09 3.41
N ILE A 247 8.61 4.46 2.29
CA ILE A 247 7.81 4.53 1.06
C ILE A 247 6.44 3.88 1.26
N ASN A 248 6.40 2.72 1.92
CA ASN A 248 5.15 2.05 2.21
C ASN A 248 4.27 2.85 3.19
N GLU A 249 4.86 3.43 4.24
CA GLU A 249 4.14 4.25 5.22
C GLU A 249 3.58 5.53 4.59
N ASP A 250 4.36 6.24 3.76
CA ASP A 250 3.87 7.43 3.06
C ASP A 250 2.78 7.09 2.03
N PHE A 251 2.89 5.94 1.36
CA PHE A 251 1.86 5.45 0.45
C PHE A 251 0.54 5.21 1.18
N ASN A 252 0.58 4.60 2.37
CA ASN A 252 -0.59 4.28 3.16
C ASN A 252 -1.15 5.48 3.93
N ARG A 253 -0.30 6.41 4.38
CA ARG A 253 -0.67 7.61 5.15
C ARG A 253 0.01 8.86 4.61
N PRO A 254 -0.62 9.57 3.65
CA PRO A 254 0.00 10.75 3.09
C PRO A 254 0.00 11.90 4.10
N PHE A 255 0.82 12.90 3.79
CA PHE A 255 1.15 14.02 4.66
C PHE A 255 -0.02 14.69 5.39
N ILE A 256 -1.19 14.84 4.74
CA ILE A 256 -2.36 15.49 5.35
C ILE A 256 -2.88 14.69 6.54
N PHE A 257 -2.98 13.37 6.44
CA PHE A 257 -3.42 12.53 7.55
C PHE A 257 -2.42 12.54 8.70
N ARG A 258 -1.12 12.49 8.39
CA ARG A 258 -0.04 12.58 9.39
C ARG A 258 -0.09 13.90 10.18
N LYS A 259 -0.41 15.01 9.51
CA LYS A 259 -0.62 16.31 10.15
C LYS A 259 -1.84 16.29 11.08
N LEU A 260 -2.95 15.70 10.66
CA LEU A 260 -4.15 15.57 11.48
C LEU A 260 -3.88 14.69 12.71
N GLU A 261 -3.21 13.54 12.55
CA GLU A 261 -2.83 12.65 13.65
C GLU A 261 -1.97 13.37 14.69
N LYS A 262 -1.00 14.20 14.26
CA LYS A 262 -0.17 15.01 15.16
C LYS A 262 -0.98 16.02 15.98
N ILE A 263 -1.96 16.68 15.34
CA ILE A 263 -2.86 17.62 16.01
C ILE A 263 -3.74 16.86 17.03
N LEU A 264 -4.30 15.72 16.63
CA LEU A 264 -5.14 14.88 17.50
C LEU A 264 -4.35 14.33 18.69
N CYS A 265 -3.10 13.92 18.51
CA CYS A 265 -2.22 13.49 19.60
C CYS A 265 -2.03 14.62 20.62
N LYS A 266 -1.73 15.84 20.14
CA LYS A 266 -1.55 17.01 21.02
C LYS A 266 -2.79 17.34 21.84
N VAL A 267 -3.99 17.20 21.26
CA VAL A 267 -5.24 17.59 21.92
C VAL A 267 -5.81 16.50 22.82
N SER A 268 -5.72 15.24 22.41
CA SER A 268 -6.40 14.14 23.12
C SER A 268 -5.55 13.44 24.17
N GLY A 269 -4.22 13.60 24.15
CA GLY A 269 -3.30 12.87 25.01
C GLY A 269 -3.28 11.35 24.79
N LYS A 270 -3.96 10.87 23.73
CA LYS A 270 -3.97 9.45 23.36
C LYS A 270 -2.75 9.12 22.50
N ARG A 271 -2.45 7.83 22.40
CA ARG A 271 -1.36 7.31 21.57
C ARG A 271 -1.79 7.30 20.10
N TYR A 272 -0.96 7.88 19.23
CA TYR A 272 -1.12 7.87 17.77
C TYR A 272 0.17 7.47 17.07
N THR A 273 0.06 6.82 15.91
CA THR A 273 1.16 6.63 14.97
C THR A 273 1.43 7.95 14.26
N GLN A 274 2.69 8.39 14.24
CA GLN A 274 3.04 9.75 13.83
C GLN A 274 4.36 9.79 13.05
N GLY A 275 4.54 10.88 12.30
CA GLY A 275 5.72 11.10 11.46
C GLY A 275 5.73 10.22 10.21
N ILE A 276 6.77 10.39 9.39
CA ILE A 276 6.95 9.66 8.13
C ILE A 276 7.10 8.14 8.33
N MET A 277 7.66 7.72 9.48
CA MET A 277 7.82 6.30 9.80
C MET A 277 6.64 5.73 10.61
N GLN A 278 5.61 6.53 10.89
CA GLN A 278 4.39 6.07 11.59
C GLN A 278 4.63 5.40 12.95
N VAL A 279 5.58 5.94 13.72
CA VAL A 279 5.92 5.43 15.06
C VAL A 279 4.85 5.85 16.07
N SER A 280 4.43 4.91 16.90
CA SER A 280 3.40 5.10 17.92
C SER A 280 3.92 5.88 19.13
N SER A 281 3.28 6.99 19.49
CA SER A 281 3.68 7.82 20.63
C SER A 281 2.48 8.54 21.26
N ILE A 282 2.58 8.84 22.55
CA ILE A 282 1.64 9.69 23.31
C ILE A 282 2.00 11.18 23.23
N ILE A 283 3.22 11.49 22.76
CA ILE A 283 3.71 12.85 22.59
C ILE A 283 3.81 13.13 21.08
N PRO A 284 3.50 14.35 20.61
CA PRO A 284 3.62 14.71 19.20
C PRO A 284 5.04 14.52 18.66
N LEU A 285 5.20 13.72 17.59
CA LEU A 285 6.51 13.49 16.96
C LEU A 285 6.67 14.31 15.67
N SER A 286 7.89 14.72 15.37
CA SER A 286 8.34 15.16 14.05
C SER A 286 8.68 13.97 13.15
N ASP A 287 8.85 14.23 11.85
CA ASP A 287 9.32 13.19 10.92
C ASP A 287 10.71 12.67 11.35
N GLU A 288 11.61 13.57 11.73
CA GLU A 288 12.97 13.23 12.17
C GLU A 288 13.00 12.36 13.43
N GLU A 289 12.18 12.70 14.44
CA GLU A 289 12.06 11.88 15.65
C GLU A 289 11.46 10.50 15.33
N SER A 290 10.46 10.44 14.46
CA SER A 290 9.90 9.16 14.00
C SER A 290 10.94 8.31 13.28
N ILE A 291 11.84 8.93 12.50
CA ILE A 291 12.95 8.23 11.83
C ILE A 291 13.91 7.65 12.87
N LYS A 292 14.35 8.46 13.85
CA LYS A 292 15.27 8.00 14.88
C LYS A 292 14.72 6.81 15.66
N LEU A 293 13.46 6.89 16.09
CA LEU A 293 12.80 5.81 16.83
C LEU A 293 12.60 4.55 15.97
N ALA A 294 12.26 4.72 14.69
CA ALA A 294 12.11 3.60 13.78
C ALA A 294 13.44 2.87 13.53
N ILE A 295 14.53 3.63 13.32
CA ILE A 295 15.87 3.05 13.13
C ILE A 295 16.29 2.26 14.36
N HIS A 296 16.13 2.84 15.56
CA HIS A 296 16.42 2.13 16.80
C HIS A 296 15.66 0.81 16.92
N LYS A 297 14.34 0.82 16.64
CA LYS A 297 13.52 -0.40 16.63
C LYS A 297 14.03 -1.43 15.62
N ILE A 298 14.35 -1.01 14.40
CA ILE A 298 14.85 -1.89 13.33
C ILE A 298 16.17 -2.56 13.74
N PHE A 299 17.09 -1.83 14.40
CA PHE A 299 18.33 -2.39 14.91
C PHE A 299 18.10 -3.41 16.04
N GLU A 300 17.16 -3.13 16.95
CA GLU A 300 16.76 -4.08 18.00
C GLU A 300 16.15 -5.35 17.40
N ASP A 301 15.29 -5.22 16.39
CA ASP A 301 14.70 -6.36 15.68
C ASP A 301 15.79 -7.20 14.97
N ALA A 302 16.73 -6.55 14.28
CA ALA A 302 17.85 -7.25 13.65
C ALA A 302 18.75 -7.97 14.67
N TYR A 303 18.99 -7.36 15.84
CA TYR A 303 19.76 -7.96 16.92
C TYR A 303 19.11 -9.24 17.42
N ASN A 304 17.80 -9.19 17.68
CA ASN A 304 17.04 -10.35 18.13
C ASN A 304 17.06 -11.47 17.09
N CYS A 305 16.91 -11.13 15.80
CA CYS A 305 17.03 -12.11 14.73
C CYS A 305 18.42 -12.79 14.69
N PHE A 306 19.50 -12.02 14.87
CA PHE A 306 20.86 -12.57 14.89
C PHE A 306 21.16 -13.43 16.13
N LEU A 307 20.40 -13.21 17.21
CA LEU A 307 20.49 -13.97 18.44
C LEU A 307 19.68 -15.28 18.38
N GLU A 308 18.54 -15.27 17.70
CA GLU A 308 17.64 -16.43 17.57
C GLU A 308 18.04 -17.40 16.44
N GLU A 309 18.52 -16.89 15.31
CA GLU A 309 18.86 -17.70 14.14
C GLU A 309 20.27 -18.31 14.31
N THR A 310 20.40 -19.60 13.98
CA THR A 310 21.63 -20.36 14.27
C THR A 310 22.20 -21.09 13.06
N VAL A 311 21.38 -21.30 12.02
CA VAL A 311 21.76 -22.16 10.90
C VAL A 311 21.98 -21.34 9.63
N TYR A 312 20.96 -20.58 9.24
CA TYR A 312 20.97 -19.87 7.97
C TYR A 312 20.09 -18.64 8.02
N LEU A 313 20.65 -17.49 7.68
CA LEU A 313 19.92 -16.23 7.66
C LEU A 313 19.97 -15.64 6.24
N SER A 314 18.84 -15.75 5.53
CA SER A 314 18.71 -15.04 4.25
C SER A 314 18.36 -13.58 4.48
N GLU A 315 18.77 -12.73 3.55
CA GLU A 315 18.42 -11.32 3.56
C GLU A 315 16.90 -11.10 3.53
N SER A 316 16.18 -11.88 2.72
CA SER A 316 14.71 -11.85 2.65
C SER A 316 14.07 -12.24 3.98
N LEU A 317 14.62 -13.24 4.70
CA LEU A 317 14.12 -13.61 6.02
C LEU A 317 14.29 -12.47 7.02
N LEU A 318 15.42 -11.75 6.97
CA LEU A 318 15.67 -10.60 7.83
C LEU A 318 14.74 -9.43 7.51
N VAL A 319 14.49 -9.14 6.21
CA VAL A 319 13.49 -8.14 5.77
C VAL A 319 12.11 -8.50 6.28
N ILE A 320 11.69 -9.77 6.14
CA ILE A 320 10.39 -10.26 6.60
C ILE A 320 10.28 -10.18 8.12
N TYR A 321 11.33 -10.56 8.86
CA TYR A 321 11.36 -10.52 10.33
C TYR A 321 11.19 -9.08 10.83
N ILE A 322 12.02 -8.15 10.34
CA ILE A 322 11.93 -6.73 10.68
C ILE A 322 10.57 -6.16 10.27
N GLY A 323 10.11 -6.46 9.05
CA GLY A 323 8.81 -6.00 8.54
C GLY A 323 7.64 -6.46 9.41
N ARG A 324 7.65 -7.73 9.84
CA ARG A 324 6.61 -8.34 10.69
C ARG A 324 6.59 -7.75 12.10
N ASN A 325 7.76 -7.53 12.69
CA ASN A 325 7.87 -6.86 14.00
C ASN A 325 7.49 -5.37 13.91
N TYR A 326 7.76 -4.74 12.76
CA TYR A 326 7.35 -3.36 12.50
C TYR A 326 5.82 -3.25 12.41
N ASN A 327 5.20 -4.06 11.55
CA ASN A 327 3.76 -4.17 11.37
C ASN A 327 3.39 -5.62 10.96
N PRO A 328 2.60 -6.34 11.76
CA PRO A 328 2.38 -7.78 11.59
C PRO A 328 1.43 -8.13 10.42
N CYS A 329 0.94 -7.15 9.67
CA CYS A 329 0.03 -7.38 8.56
C CYS A 329 0.78 -8.00 7.35
N ASP A 330 0.34 -9.15 6.84
CA ASP A 330 0.99 -9.81 5.70
C ASP A 330 1.01 -8.93 4.44
N ASP A 331 -0.08 -8.20 4.17
CA ASP A 331 -0.18 -7.22 3.08
C ASP A 331 0.91 -6.13 3.20
N TYR A 332 1.27 -5.75 4.42
CA TYR A 332 2.32 -4.77 4.70
C TYR A 332 3.71 -5.36 4.41
N ILE A 333 3.97 -6.56 4.92
CA ILE A 333 5.27 -7.25 4.77
C ILE A 333 5.58 -7.47 3.29
N SER A 334 4.62 -8.00 2.53
CA SER A 334 4.75 -8.20 1.09
C SER A 334 5.04 -6.89 0.36
N SER A 335 4.35 -5.80 0.73
CA SER A 335 4.59 -4.49 0.11
C SER A 335 5.98 -3.94 0.41
N VAL A 336 6.50 -4.14 1.62
CA VAL A 336 7.86 -3.71 2.01
C VAL A 336 8.90 -4.53 1.27
N ASP A 337 8.73 -5.85 1.18
CA ASP A 337 9.65 -6.74 0.45
C ASP A 337 9.68 -6.42 -1.06
N ASP A 338 8.52 -6.14 -1.67
CA ASP A 338 8.44 -5.71 -3.07
C ASP A 338 9.24 -4.41 -3.29
N ILE A 339 9.04 -3.39 -2.45
CA ILE A 339 9.77 -2.12 -2.55
C ILE A 339 11.27 -2.35 -2.34
N TYR A 340 11.62 -3.15 -1.33
CA TYR A 340 13.00 -3.47 -0.99
C TYR A 340 13.72 -4.12 -2.18
N ASN A 341 13.11 -5.13 -2.81
CA ASN A 341 13.69 -5.80 -3.97
C ASN A 341 13.83 -4.89 -5.19
N ILE A 342 13.03 -3.82 -5.30
CA ILE A 342 13.14 -2.82 -6.36
C ILE A 342 14.28 -1.83 -6.09
N ILE A 343 14.50 -1.43 -4.82
CA ILE A 343 15.47 -0.38 -4.50
C ILE A 343 16.83 -0.90 -4.02
N LYS A 344 16.93 -2.17 -3.62
CA LYS A 344 18.13 -2.72 -3.00
C LYS A 344 19.34 -2.54 -3.91
N ASN A 345 20.44 -2.09 -3.31
CA ASN A 345 21.70 -1.97 -4.01
C ASN A 345 22.35 -3.36 -4.22
N GLU A 346 23.20 -3.53 -5.23
CA GLU A 346 24.00 -4.74 -5.44
C GLU A 346 24.76 -5.14 -4.16
N LYS A 347 25.26 -4.15 -3.41
CA LYS A 347 25.94 -4.34 -2.13
C LYS A 347 25.06 -4.93 -1.02
N SER A 348 23.74 -4.77 -1.10
CA SER A 348 22.84 -5.36 -0.10
C SER A 348 22.89 -6.89 -0.19
N GLY A 349 22.95 -7.45 -1.40
CA GLY A 349 23.08 -8.88 -1.67
C GLY A 349 24.38 -9.51 -1.13
N GLU A 350 25.41 -8.71 -0.87
CA GLU A 350 26.65 -9.16 -0.23
C GLU A 350 26.41 -9.55 1.24
N LEU A 351 25.36 -9.02 1.89
CA LEU A 351 25.06 -9.32 3.29
C LEU A 351 24.77 -10.80 3.48
N GLN A 352 23.92 -11.38 2.63
CA GLN A 352 23.58 -12.79 2.71
C GLN A 352 24.81 -13.68 2.52
N ILE A 353 25.69 -13.33 1.58
CA ILE A 353 26.93 -14.06 1.32
C ILE A 353 27.83 -13.98 2.57
N PHE A 354 28.04 -12.77 3.08
CA PHE A 354 28.90 -12.49 4.23
C PHE A 354 28.41 -13.14 5.54
N ILE A 355 27.12 -13.03 5.84
CA ILE A 355 26.50 -13.58 7.06
C ILE A 355 26.55 -15.12 7.05
N ASN A 356 26.41 -15.74 5.88
CA ASN A 356 26.37 -17.20 5.79
C ASN A 356 27.73 -17.85 5.51
N ASP A 357 28.78 -17.09 5.17
CA ASP A 357 30.11 -17.62 4.88
C ASP A 357 30.65 -18.47 6.04
N HIS A 358 30.83 -19.77 5.76
CA HIS A 358 31.33 -20.74 6.72
C HIS A 358 32.86 -20.70 6.87
N THR A 359 33.58 -19.99 5.99
CA THR A 359 35.03 -19.81 6.10
C THR A 359 35.41 -18.68 7.08
N LEU A 360 34.46 -17.76 7.34
CA LEU A 360 34.53 -16.83 8.47
C LEU A 360 34.25 -17.54 9.82
N ILE A 361 33.59 -18.70 9.77
CA ILE A 361 33.48 -19.63 10.90
C ILE A 361 34.80 -20.42 10.97
N GLY A 362 35.81 -19.74 11.48
CA GLY A 362 37.19 -20.19 11.42
C GLY A 362 38.17 -19.19 12.01
N LEU A 363 37.73 -18.37 12.98
CA LEU A 363 38.64 -17.79 13.98
C LEU A 363 39.14 -18.91 14.93
N ASP A 364 39.70 -19.97 14.33
CA ASP A 364 40.52 -20.94 15.05
C ASP A 364 41.75 -20.18 15.55
N SER A 365 41.79 -19.95 16.86
CA SER A 365 43.02 -19.79 17.65
C SER A 365 43.95 -18.58 17.42
N SER A 366 43.60 -17.55 16.65
CA SER A 366 44.59 -16.50 16.29
C SER A 366 44.22 -15.02 16.47
N PHE A 367 43.06 -14.66 17.03
CA PHE A 367 42.88 -13.30 17.58
C PHE A 367 43.35 -13.26 19.02
N ASN A 368 44.68 -13.21 19.18
CA ASN A 368 45.28 -12.67 20.38
C ASN A 368 44.82 -11.21 20.51
N LEU A 369 44.12 -10.93 21.61
CA LEU A 369 44.11 -9.60 22.22
C LEU A 369 45.56 -9.25 22.58
N GLU A 370 46.17 -8.39 21.78
CA GLU A 370 47.19 -7.43 22.26
C GLU A 370 46.57 -6.04 22.27
#